data_AF-A0A1P8WJV4-F1
#
_entry.id   AF-A0A1P8WJV4-F1
#
_cell.length_a   1.000
_cell.length_b   1.000
_cell.length_c   1.000
_cell.angle_alpha   90.00
_cell.angle_beta   90.00
_cell.angle_gamma   90.00
#
_symmetry.space_group_name_H-M   'P 1'
#
loop_
_entity.id
_entity.type
_entity.pdbx_description
1 polymer ?
#
loop_
_entity_poly.entity_id
_entity_poly.type
_entity_poly.pdbx_seq_one_letter_code
_entity_poly.pdbx_strand_id
1 'polypeptide(L)'
;MERLIGTDELQPGERESVFVDDIPALVVRLGDDYFVIEDVCSHDGQPLTDGPIADGAITCPRHGAKFDLKTGAALCMPATKGIRTFHVEVKDGGVWASEAKAAAVETDNASQAKSETAATATSAESESADETPADESKSASTESEYLEALRQVIDPELMINIVDLGLIYSVEQDEENAGRLKVDMTLTSPACPAGPQLVQQSKMALERLHDVDEAAITIVMSPPWSPERMTDDAKDQLGIF
;
A
#
# COMPACT_ATOMS: atom_id res chain seq x y z
N MET A 1 30.86 -8.94 -15.45
CA MET A 1 30.78 -7.47 -15.35
C MET A 1 30.66 -6.94 -16.76
N GLU A 2 29.57 -6.25 -17.03
CA GLU A 2 29.22 -5.73 -18.34
C GLU A 2 29.09 -4.21 -18.31
N ARG A 3 29.25 -3.58 -19.47
CA ARG A 3 29.13 -2.14 -19.61
C ARG A 3 27.67 -1.80 -19.84
N LEU A 4 27.13 -0.90 -19.02
CA LEU A 4 25.73 -0.49 -19.07
C LEU A 4 25.54 0.78 -19.89
N ILE A 5 26.25 1.84 -19.52
CA ILE A 5 26.08 3.18 -20.12
C ILE A 5 27.36 4.01 -20.02
N GLY A 6 27.55 5.00 -20.90
CA GLY A 6 28.59 6.02 -20.78
C GLY A 6 28.33 7.00 -19.63
N THR A 7 29.39 7.47 -19.00
CA THR A 7 29.30 8.47 -17.90
C THR A 7 28.80 9.85 -18.37
N ASP A 8 28.93 10.13 -19.67
CA ASP A 8 28.43 11.32 -20.36
C ASP A 8 26.99 11.17 -20.86
N GLU A 9 26.47 9.94 -20.94
CA GLU A 9 25.11 9.64 -21.40
C GLU A 9 24.07 9.74 -20.27
N LEU A 10 24.50 9.63 -19.01
CA LEU A 10 23.64 9.74 -17.82
C LEU A 10 24.05 10.92 -16.94
N GLN A 11 23.29 12.00 -16.97
CA GLN A 11 23.56 13.21 -16.18
C GLN A 11 23.19 13.01 -14.70
N PRO A 12 23.76 13.80 -13.77
CA PRO A 12 23.37 13.74 -12.36
C PRO A 12 21.87 13.98 -12.17
N GLY A 13 21.21 13.07 -11.46
CA GLY A 13 19.76 13.06 -11.25
C GLY A 13 18.97 12.24 -12.26
N GLU A 14 19.62 11.76 -13.33
CA GLU A 14 19.00 10.88 -14.32
C GLU A 14 19.13 9.41 -13.95
N ARG A 15 18.32 8.60 -14.62
CA ARG A 15 18.26 7.15 -14.49
C ARG A 15 17.89 6.52 -15.82
N GLU A 16 18.33 5.29 -16.06
CA GLU A 16 18.09 4.56 -17.31
C GLU A 16 17.87 3.07 -17.04
N SER A 17 16.85 2.48 -17.68
CA SER A 17 16.63 1.03 -17.63
C SER A 17 17.67 0.31 -18.48
N VAL A 18 18.26 -0.74 -17.92
CA VAL A 18 19.28 -1.57 -18.55
C VAL A 18 19.04 -3.04 -18.19
N PHE A 19 19.94 -3.92 -18.65
CA PHE A 19 19.97 -5.31 -18.22
C PHE A 19 21.34 -5.63 -17.64
N VAL A 20 21.36 -6.43 -16.57
CA VAL A 20 22.58 -7.03 -16.01
C VAL A 20 22.37 -8.54 -15.93
N ASP A 21 23.15 -9.34 -16.66
CA ASP A 21 23.02 -10.80 -16.70
C ASP A 21 21.56 -11.27 -16.95
N ASP A 22 20.87 -10.66 -17.93
CA ASP A 22 19.44 -10.86 -18.28
C ASP A 22 18.41 -10.39 -17.23
N ILE A 23 18.85 -9.76 -16.14
CA ILE A 23 17.98 -9.19 -15.10
C ILE A 23 17.65 -7.74 -15.45
N PRO A 24 16.37 -7.32 -15.51
CA PRO A 24 16.01 -5.91 -15.65
C PRO A 24 16.60 -5.11 -14.49
N ALA A 25 17.36 -4.07 -14.81
CA ALA A 25 18.06 -3.24 -13.84
C ALA A 25 17.90 -1.76 -14.16
N LEU A 26 18.15 -0.92 -13.18
CA LEU A 26 18.05 0.53 -13.26
C LEU A 26 19.38 1.13 -12.82
N VAL A 27 20.02 1.87 -13.72
CA VAL A 27 21.17 2.71 -13.37
C VAL A 27 20.65 4.05 -12.89
N VAL A 28 21.07 4.50 -11.71
CA VAL A 28 20.73 5.81 -11.16
C VAL A 28 22.03 6.57 -10.88
N ARG A 29 22.11 7.82 -11.33
CA ARG A 29 23.22 8.71 -10.97
C ARG A 29 22.75 9.78 -9.98
N LEU A 30 23.33 9.81 -8.79
CA LEU A 30 23.10 10.87 -7.80
C LEU A 30 24.41 11.61 -7.55
N GLY A 31 24.54 12.82 -8.10
CA GLY A 31 25.80 13.55 -8.07
C GLY A 31 26.89 12.81 -8.84
N ASP A 32 27.95 12.40 -8.13
CA ASP A 32 29.06 11.63 -8.68
C ASP A 32 28.93 10.12 -8.44
N ASP A 33 27.94 9.69 -7.65
CA ASP A 33 27.71 8.29 -7.30
C ASP A 33 26.77 7.61 -8.30
N TYR A 34 27.08 6.35 -8.61
CA TYR A 34 26.26 5.48 -9.45
C TYR A 34 25.74 4.30 -8.64
N PHE A 35 24.44 4.05 -8.77
CA PHE A 35 23.74 2.92 -8.16
C PHE A 35 23.13 2.08 -9.27
N VAL A 36 23.17 0.76 -9.10
CA VAL A 36 22.50 -0.17 -10.00
C VAL A 36 21.70 -1.14 -9.15
N ILE A 37 20.39 -1.10 -9.34
CA ILE A 37 19.41 -1.93 -8.63
C ILE A 37 18.56 -2.71 -9.63
N GLU A 38 17.89 -3.76 -9.19
CA GLU A 38 16.91 -4.46 -10.00
C GLU A 38 15.70 -3.55 -10.28
N ASP A 39 15.28 -3.47 -11.54
CA ASP A 39 14.18 -2.64 -11.99
C ASP A 39 12.83 -3.36 -11.92
N VAL A 40 12.66 -4.17 -10.88
CA VAL A 40 11.45 -4.97 -10.65
C VAL A 40 11.10 -4.85 -9.18
N CYS A 41 9.95 -4.26 -8.90
CA CYS A 41 9.42 -4.16 -7.55
C CYS A 41 9.20 -5.56 -6.97
N SER A 42 9.79 -5.85 -5.81
CA SER A 42 9.65 -7.15 -5.15
C SER A 42 8.25 -7.44 -4.59
N HIS A 43 7.34 -6.46 -4.64
CA HIS A 43 5.94 -6.61 -4.24
C HIS A 43 5.11 -7.30 -5.32
N ASP A 44 5.06 -6.73 -6.53
CA ASP A 44 4.15 -7.17 -7.61
C ASP A 44 4.79 -7.17 -9.01
N GLY A 45 6.10 -6.98 -9.11
CA GLY A 45 6.83 -7.03 -10.38
C GLY A 45 6.81 -5.74 -11.20
N GLN A 46 6.20 -4.65 -10.73
CA GLN A 46 6.17 -3.40 -11.48
C GLN A 46 7.59 -2.79 -11.65
N PRO A 47 7.94 -2.25 -12.84
CA PRO A 47 9.18 -1.50 -13.03
C PRO A 47 9.30 -0.29 -12.09
N LEU A 48 10.52 -0.05 -11.60
CA LEU A 48 10.84 1.05 -10.69
C LEU A 48 11.31 2.30 -11.44
N THR A 49 11.72 2.18 -12.71
CA THR A 49 12.29 3.25 -13.55
C THR A 49 11.52 4.56 -13.50
N ASP A 50 10.18 4.54 -13.45
CA ASP A 50 9.37 5.76 -13.43
C ASP A 50 9.11 6.32 -12.01
N GLY A 51 9.55 5.60 -10.98
CA GLY A 51 9.36 5.92 -9.58
C GLY A 51 10.14 7.14 -9.08
N PRO A 52 9.62 7.97 -8.17
CA PRO A 52 10.38 9.10 -7.65
C PRO A 52 11.56 8.63 -6.79
N ILE A 53 12.66 9.40 -6.83
CA ILE A 53 13.87 9.15 -6.03
C ILE A 53 14.03 10.29 -5.04
N ALA A 54 14.13 9.95 -3.76
CA ALA A 54 14.36 10.89 -2.66
C ALA A 54 15.09 10.16 -1.53
N ASP A 55 15.94 10.89 -0.79
CA ASP A 55 16.62 10.40 0.41
C ASP A 55 17.40 9.09 0.20
N GLY A 56 18.00 8.91 -0.99
CA GLY A 56 18.77 7.70 -1.33
C GLY A 56 17.91 6.46 -1.62
N ALA A 57 16.60 6.62 -1.76
CA ALA A 57 15.67 5.53 -2.04
C ALA A 57 14.83 5.80 -3.30
N ILE A 58 14.47 4.73 -4.01
CA ILE A 58 13.49 4.77 -5.09
C ILE A 58 12.13 4.32 -4.56
N THR A 59 11.06 5.00 -5.01
CA THR A 59 9.68 4.65 -4.67
C THR A 59 9.00 4.04 -5.88
N CYS A 60 8.48 2.82 -5.75
CA CYS A 60 7.65 2.18 -6.77
C CYS A 60 6.48 3.09 -7.17
N PRO A 61 6.31 3.41 -8.46
CA PRO A 61 5.29 4.36 -8.90
C PRO A 61 3.85 3.85 -8.77
N ARG A 62 3.66 2.54 -8.54
CA ARG A 62 2.32 1.92 -8.47
C ARG A 62 1.71 1.94 -7.07
N HIS A 63 2.39 1.35 -6.08
CA HIS A 63 1.87 1.20 -4.72
C HIS A 63 2.75 1.84 -3.64
N GLY A 64 3.80 2.59 -4.02
CA GLY A 64 4.60 3.38 -3.09
C GLY A 64 5.64 2.61 -2.26
N ALA A 65 5.88 1.32 -2.54
CA ALA A 65 6.97 0.56 -1.92
C ALA A 65 8.31 1.28 -2.14
N LYS A 66 9.18 1.31 -1.12
CA LYS A 66 10.47 2.02 -1.20
C LYS A 66 11.64 1.08 -1.07
N PHE A 67 12.70 1.32 -1.84
CA PHE A 67 13.93 0.55 -1.80
C PHE A 67 15.15 1.46 -1.69
N ASP A 68 16.04 1.14 -0.77
CA ASP A 68 17.33 1.81 -0.62
C ASP A 68 18.22 1.54 -1.84
N LEU A 69 18.75 2.58 -2.49
CA LEU A 69 19.54 2.44 -3.73
C LEU A 69 20.88 1.73 -3.51
N LYS A 70 21.40 1.72 -2.28
CA LYS A 70 22.72 1.16 -1.96
C LYS A 70 22.65 -0.31 -1.57
N THR A 71 21.65 -0.68 -0.78
CA THR A 71 21.49 -1.99 -0.16
C THR A 71 20.37 -2.81 -0.78
N GLY A 72 19.44 -2.16 -1.48
CA GLY A 72 18.23 -2.77 -2.01
C GLY A 72 17.19 -3.08 -0.94
N ALA A 73 17.43 -2.72 0.33
CA ALA A 73 16.53 -3.02 1.43
C ALA A 73 15.15 -2.38 1.20
N ALA A 74 14.09 -3.13 1.48
CA ALA A 74 12.74 -2.59 1.49
C ALA A 74 12.57 -1.66 2.72
N LEU A 75 12.27 -0.40 2.46
CA LEU A 75 12.14 0.64 3.49
C LEU A 75 10.68 0.93 3.85
N CYS A 76 9.75 0.54 2.98
CA CYS A 76 8.32 0.81 3.16
C CYS A 76 7.48 -0.30 2.54
N MET A 77 6.42 -0.67 3.25
CA MET A 77 5.32 -1.48 2.71
C MET A 77 4.78 -0.85 1.41
N PRO A 78 4.23 -1.64 0.48
CA PRO A 78 3.86 -3.05 0.63
C PRO A 78 4.99 -4.06 0.36
N ALA A 79 6.18 -3.63 -0.07
CA ALA A 79 7.31 -4.55 -0.22
C ALA A 79 7.86 -4.96 1.15
N THR A 80 7.96 -6.27 1.37
CA THR A 80 8.57 -6.86 2.59
C THR A 80 9.96 -7.45 2.33
N LYS A 81 10.33 -7.63 1.06
CA LYS A 81 11.62 -8.16 0.62
C LYS A 81 12.40 -7.08 -0.10
N GLY A 82 13.70 -6.99 0.15
CA GLY A 82 14.57 -6.12 -0.63
C GLY A 82 14.66 -6.56 -2.10
N ILE A 83 15.11 -5.65 -2.95
CA ILE A 83 15.47 -5.90 -4.35
C ILE A 83 16.97 -6.15 -4.47
N ARG A 84 17.39 -6.75 -5.57
CA ARG A 84 18.81 -6.98 -5.83
C ARG A 84 19.54 -5.66 -6.08
N THR A 85 20.78 -5.58 -5.62
CA THR A 85 21.74 -4.55 -6.02
C THR A 85 22.94 -5.18 -6.71
N PHE A 86 23.60 -4.38 -7.54
CA PHE A 86 24.73 -4.82 -8.34
C PHE A 86 26.00 -4.09 -7.91
N HIS A 87 27.14 -4.76 -8.04
CA HIS A 87 28.45 -4.13 -7.82
C HIS A 87 28.75 -3.21 -9.00
N VAL A 88 29.01 -1.93 -8.72
CA VAL A 88 29.23 -0.90 -9.75
C VAL A 88 30.70 -0.51 -9.79
N GLU A 89 31.28 -0.49 -10.99
CA GLU A 89 32.61 0.08 -11.27
C GLU A 89 32.50 1.15 -12.35
N VAL A 90 33.09 2.32 -12.10
CA VAL A 90 33.23 3.39 -13.11
C VAL A 90 34.66 3.39 -13.60
N LYS A 91 34.87 3.06 -14.89
CA LYS A 91 36.20 3.05 -15.52
C LYS A 91 36.09 3.33 -17.01
N ASP A 92 37.14 3.93 -17.55
CA ASP A 92 37.26 4.22 -18.99
C ASP A 92 36.05 5.00 -19.55
N GLY A 93 35.46 5.88 -18.74
CA GLY A 93 34.29 6.69 -19.10
C GLY A 93 32.97 5.92 -19.16
N GLY A 94 32.91 4.66 -18.69
CA GLY A 94 31.70 3.85 -18.64
C GLY A 94 31.32 3.39 -17.23
N VAL A 95 30.03 3.17 -17.04
CA VAL A 95 29.46 2.51 -15.86
C VAL A 95 29.34 1.02 -16.14
N TRP A 96 29.93 0.20 -15.28
CA TRP A 96 29.95 -1.25 -15.38
C TRP A 96 29.26 -1.87 -14.17
N ALA A 97 28.55 -2.97 -14.36
CA ALA A 97 27.93 -3.70 -13.26
C ALA A 97 28.06 -5.22 -13.37
N SER A 98 27.97 -5.90 -12.23
CA SER A 98 27.84 -7.36 -12.10
C SER A 98 27.08 -7.72 -10.83
N GLU A 99 26.58 -8.96 -10.73
CA GLU A 99 26.00 -9.45 -9.48
C GLU A 99 26.91 -9.17 -8.27
N ALA A 100 26.34 -8.57 -7.23
CA ALA A 100 27.03 -8.35 -5.97
C ALA A 100 27.20 -9.67 -5.22
N LYS A 101 28.42 -9.94 -4.74
CA LYS A 101 28.67 -11.08 -3.85
C LYS A 101 28.09 -10.73 -2.47
N ALA A 102 27.10 -11.50 -2.01
CA ALA A 102 26.33 -11.21 -0.80
C ALA A 102 27.23 -10.89 0.42
N ALA A 103 27.08 -9.68 0.96
CA ALA A 103 27.58 -9.30 2.28
C ALA A 103 26.36 -8.99 3.19
N ALA A 104 26.36 -9.63 4.36
CA ALA A 104 25.28 -9.71 5.32
C ALA A 104 25.06 -8.42 6.13
N VAL A 105 23.77 -8.01 6.25
CA VAL A 105 23.02 -7.47 7.44
C VAL A 105 23.60 -6.17 8.07
N GLU A 106 22.82 -5.12 8.38
CA GLU A 106 22.03 -4.96 9.61
C GLU A 106 21.14 -3.71 9.52
N THR A 107 19.88 -3.88 9.92
CA THR A 107 18.87 -2.84 10.13
C THR A 107 19.08 -2.15 11.48
N ASP A 108 19.11 -0.82 11.50
CA ASP A 108 18.90 -0.03 12.71
C ASP A 108 17.86 1.06 12.48
N ASN A 109 16.92 1.14 13.42
CA ASN A 109 15.68 1.92 13.40
C ASN A 109 15.81 3.13 14.36
N ALA A 110 15.54 4.35 13.87
CA ALA A 110 15.11 5.54 14.66
C ALA A 110 14.88 6.72 13.69
N SER A 111 13.64 7.19 13.46
CA SER A 111 12.82 8.08 14.30
C SER A 111 13.04 9.59 14.04
N GLN A 112 11.93 10.25 13.63
CA GLN A 112 11.53 11.66 13.87
C GLN A 112 12.25 12.76 13.04
N ALA A 113 11.63 13.84 12.53
CA ALA A 113 10.35 14.52 12.78
C ALA A 113 10.07 15.60 11.68
N LYS A 114 8.77 15.98 11.50
CA LYS A 114 8.18 17.34 11.29
C LYS A 114 8.68 18.22 10.12
N SER A 115 7.94 19.10 9.44
CA SER A 115 6.61 19.72 9.56
C SER A 115 6.38 20.63 8.33
N GLU A 116 5.13 20.79 7.87
CA GLU A 116 4.45 22.04 7.38
C GLU A 116 4.97 22.71 6.06
N THR A 117 4.19 23.25 5.11
CA THR A 117 2.87 23.94 5.16
C THR A 117 2.28 24.22 3.74
N ALA A 118 0.94 24.21 3.64
CA ALA A 118 0.00 25.09 2.90
C ALA A 118 0.02 25.33 1.37
N ALA A 119 -1.13 25.11 0.71
CA ALA A 119 -1.88 26.14 -0.07
C ALA A 119 -3.28 25.65 -0.52
N THR A 120 -4.15 26.62 -0.80
CA THR A 120 -5.63 26.65 -0.69
C THR A 120 -6.36 26.70 -2.05
N ALA A 121 -7.61 26.21 -2.16
CA ALA A 121 -8.73 26.71 -3.01
C ALA A 121 -9.97 25.78 -2.83
N THR A 122 -11.05 26.15 -2.12
CA THR A 122 -12.26 26.95 -2.46
C THR A 122 -13.31 26.28 -3.39
N SER A 123 -14.50 26.01 -2.79
CA SER A 123 -15.91 26.15 -3.24
C SER A 123 -16.37 25.59 -4.60
N ALA A 124 -17.59 25.09 -4.86
CA ALA A 124 -18.84 24.72 -4.19
C ALA A 124 -19.64 23.94 -5.29
N GLU A 125 -20.58 23.03 -5.01
CA GLU A 125 -22.03 23.30 -4.95
C GLU A 125 -22.80 22.00 -4.68
N SER A 126 -24.00 22.18 -4.13
CA SER A 126 -24.96 21.20 -3.59
C SER A 126 -26.04 20.78 -4.60
N GLU A 127 -26.78 19.71 -4.27
CA GLU A 127 -28.27 19.52 -4.33
C GLU A 127 -28.52 17.99 -4.40
N SER A 128 -28.98 17.28 -3.35
CA SER A 128 -30.26 17.24 -2.62
C SER A 128 -31.43 16.55 -3.34
N ALA A 129 -32.06 15.62 -2.58
CA ALA A 129 -33.41 15.03 -2.63
C ALA A 129 -33.29 13.48 -2.67
N ASP A 130 -33.34 12.77 -1.54
CA ASP A 130 -34.46 12.54 -0.61
C ASP A 130 -35.69 11.90 -1.28
N GLU A 131 -35.90 10.61 -1.00
CA GLU A 131 -37.23 10.03 -0.81
C GLU A 131 -37.10 8.70 -0.05
N THR A 132 -37.38 8.74 1.25
CA THR A 132 -37.83 7.56 2.02
C THR A 132 -39.32 7.32 1.79
N PRO A 133 -39.78 6.07 1.99
CA PRO A 133 -40.78 5.90 3.04
C PRO A 133 -40.44 4.78 4.02
N ALA A 134 -41.11 4.88 5.15
CA ALA A 134 -40.78 4.30 6.44
C ALA A 134 -41.37 2.90 6.71
N ASP A 135 -40.81 2.31 7.76
CA ASP A 135 -41.41 1.42 8.76
C ASP A 135 -41.81 0.00 8.32
N GLU A 136 -40.85 -0.92 8.45
CA GLU A 136 -41.15 -2.31 8.80
C GLU A 136 -40.34 -2.70 10.05
N SER A 137 -41.06 -3.31 10.99
CA SER A 137 -40.63 -3.85 12.29
C SER A 137 -39.13 -4.08 12.48
N LYS A 138 -38.56 -3.57 13.59
CA LYS A 138 -37.21 -3.94 14.06
C LYS A 138 -37.13 -5.44 14.39
N SER A 139 -37.00 -6.29 13.37
CA SER A 139 -36.30 -7.56 13.53
C SER A 139 -34.83 -7.23 13.73
N ALA A 140 -34.18 -7.88 14.69
CA ALA A 140 -32.74 -7.76 14.88
C ALA A 140 -32.05 -8.15 13.58
N SER A 141 -31.14 -7.30 13.12
CA SER A 141 -30.37 -7.57 11.94
C SER A 141 -29.45 -8.74 12.18
N THR A 142 -29.38 -9.62 11.18
CA THR A 142 -28.53 -10.81 11.24
C THR A 142 -27.08 -10.46 10.91
N GLU A 143 -26.14 -11.31 11.29
CA GLU A 143 -24.72 -11.16 10.91
C GLU A 143 -24.56 -10.93 9.40
N SER A 144 -25.34 -11.64 8.59
CA SER A 144 -25.36 -11.47 7.13
C SER A 144 -25.76 -10.05 6.70
N GLU A 145 -26.72 -9.41 7.37
CA GLU A 145 -27.15 -8.05 7.02
C GLU A 145 -26.08 -7.00 7.36
N TYR A 146 -25.36 -7.17 8.48
CA TYR A 146 -24.21 -6.34 8.79
C TYR A 146 -23.11 -6.48 7.75
N LEU A 147 -22.83 -7.72 7.30
CA LEU A 147 -21.84 -7.97 6.24
C LEU A 147 -22.28 -7.39 4.89
N GLU A 148 -23.57 -7.46 4.52
CA GLU A 148 -24.09 -6.81 3.31
C GLU A 148 -23.94 -5.28 3.38
N ALA A 149 -24.20 -4.67 4.54
CA ALA A 149 -23.95 -3.24 4.73
C ALA A 149 -22.46 -2.90 4.58
N LEU A 150 -21.58 -3.71 5.18
CA LEU A 150 -20.12 -3.53 5.10
C LEU A 150 -19.57 -3.79 3.68
N ARG A 151 -20.23 -4.62 2.85
CA ARG A 151 -19.86 -4.80 1.43
C ARG A 151 -19.97 -3.52 0.60
N GLN A 152 -20.71 -2.52 1.05
CA GLN A 152 -20.80 -1.22 0.38
C GLN A 152 -19.53 -0.37 0.56
N VAL A 153 -18.67 -0.74 1.52
CA VAL A 153 -17.42 -0.02 1.79
C VAL A 153 -16.31 -0.59 0.93
N ILE A 154 -15.81 0.23 0.02
CA ILE A 154 -14.76 -0.14 -0.94
C ILE A 154 -13.40 0.37 -0.43
N ASP A 155 -12.41 -0.51 -0.45
CA ASP A 155 -11.02 -0.11 -0.22
C ASP A 155 -10.54 0.77 -1.39
N PRO A 156 -10.12 2.02 -1.16
CA PRO A 156 -9.78 2.96 -2.23
C PRO A 156 -8.49 2.59 -2.97
N GLU A 157 -7.66 1.70 -2.41
CA GLU A 157 -6.40 1.27 -3.03
C GLU A 157 -6.62 0.03 -3.90
N LEU A 158 -7.42 -0.92 -3.41
CA LEU A 158 -7.66 -2.20 -4.10
C LEU A 158 -8.94 -2.22 -4.93
N MET A 159 -9.84 -1.24 -4.77
CA MET A 159 -11.14 -1.15 -5.45
C MET A 159 -12.05 -2.36 -5.23
N ILE A 160 -11.82 -3.12 -4.16
CA ILE A 160 -12.61 -4.27 -3.71
C ILE A 160 -13.22 -3.95 -2.35
N ASN A 161 -14.39 -4.50 -2.05
CA ASN A 161 -15.04 -4.26 -0.77
C ASN A 161 -14.32 -4.95 0.40
N ILE A 162 -14.43 -4.34 1.58
CA ILE A 162 -13.71 -4.78 2.79
C ILE A 162 -14.11 -6.18 3.28
N VAL A 163 -15.29 -6.68 2.90
CA VAL A 163 -15.77 -8.02 3.27
C VAL A 163 -15.13 -9.08 2.39
N ASP A 164 -15.13 -8.87 1.08
CA ASP A 164 -14.51 -9.81 0.12
C ASP A 164 -12.98 -9.80 0.21
N LEU A 165 -12.40 -8.67 0.67
CA LEU A 165 -10.99 -8.61 1.09
C LEU A 165 -10.71 -9.39 2.38
N GLY A 166 -11.73 -9.81 3.14
CA GLY A 166 -11.56 -10.50 4.42
C GLY A 166 -10.98 -9.61 5.51
N LEU A 167 -11.29 -8.30 5.50
CA LEU A 167 -10.82 -7.35 6.51
C LEU A 167 -11.67 -7.36 7.78
N ILE A 168 -12.89 -7.88 7.73
CA ILE A 168 -13.78 -7.98 8.89
C ILE A 168 -13.48 -9.27 9.65
N TYR A 169 -13.11 -9.15 10.93
CA TYR A 169 -12.73 -10.30 11.77
C TYR A 169 -13.87 -10.73 12.69
N SER A 170 -14.62 -9.78 13.24
CA SER A 170 -15.81 -10.06 14.03
C SER A 170 -16.82 -8.91 13.92
N VAL A 171 -18.10 -9.27 14.06
CA VAL A 171 -19.21 -8.35 14.18
C VAL A 171 -20.08 -8.86 15.32
N GLU A 172 -20.10 -8.14 16.44
CA GLU A 172 -20.78 -8.58 17.66
C GLU A 172 -21.68 -7.45 18.18
N GLN A 173 -22.95 -7.78 18.42
CA GLN A 173 -23.88 -6.86 19.07
C GLN A 173 -23.67 -6.89 20.57
N ASP A 174 -23.68 -5.73 21.22
CA ASP A 174 -23.46 -5.63 22.65
C ASP A 174 -24.65 -6.23 23.42
N GLU A 175 -24.37 -7.18 24.33
CA GLU A 175 -25.41 -7.89 25.09
C GLU A 175 -26.19 -6.98 26.05
N GLU A 176 -25.58 -5.89 26.53
CA GLU A 176 -26.22 -4.93 27.43
C GLU A 176 -26.98 -3.84 26.67
N ASN A 177 -26.52 -3.51 25.46
CA ASN A 177 -27.12 -2.49 24.61
C ASN A 177 -27.25 -2.98 23.17
N ALA A 178 -28.41 -3.55 22.82
CA ALA A 178 -28.67 -4.06 21.47
C ALA A 178 -28.43 -3.01 20.36
N GLY A 179 -28.55 -1.71 20.64
CA GLY A 179 -28.25 -0.66 19.68
C GLY A 179 -26.76 -0.45 19.38
N ARG A 180 -25.85 -1.10 20.11
CA ARG A 180 -24.40 -0.91 19.96
C ARG A 180 -23.75 -2.12 19.28
N LEU A 181 -23.01 -1.86 18.22
CA LEU A 181 -22.28 -2.88 17.49
C LEU A 181 -20.77 -2.70 17.71
N LYS A 182 -20.07 -3.79 17.99
CA LYS A 182 -18.60 -3.85 18.04
C LYS A 182 -18.11 -4.60 16.81
N VAL A 183 -17.21 -3.97 16.08
CA VAL A 183 -16.61 -4.56 14.87
C VAL A 183 -15.11 -4.51 15.01
N ASP A 184 -14.48 -5.66 14.99
CA ASP A 184 -13.04 -5.76 14.84
C ASP A 184 -12.72 -5.96 13.37
N MET A 185 -11.94 -5.04 12.81
CA MET A 185 -11.46 -5.15 11.45
C MET A 185 -9.95 -4.92 11.38
N THR A 186 -9.34 -5.34 10.29
CA THR A 186 -7.92 -5.10 10.04
C THR A 186 -7.72 -4.25 8.79
N LEU A 187 -6.47 -3.95 8.49
CA LEU A 187 -6.08 -3.25 7.28
C LEU A 187 -5.17 -4.15 6.45
N THR A 188 -5.20 -3.97 5.13
CA THR A 188 -4.27 -4.62 4.19
C THR A 188 -2.80 -4.25 4.50
N SER A 189 -2.56 -3.10 5.14
CA SER A 189 -1.26 -2.69 5.65
C SER A 189 -1.36 -1.88 6.97
N PRO A 190 -0.41 -2.04 7.90
CA PRO A 190 -0.47 -1.47 9.25
C PRO A 190 -0.39 0.07 9.31
N ALA A 191 -0.02 0.73 8.21
CA ALA A 191 0.10 2.18 8.09
C ALA A 191 -0.73 2.74 6.92
N CYS A 192 -1.81 2.04 6.53
CA CYS A 192 -2.65 2.48 5.42
C CYS A 192 -3.22 3.89 5.69
N PRO A 193 -2.92 4.90 4.86
CA PRO A 193 -3.43 6.26 5.04
C PRO A 193 -4.95 6.32 4.92
N ALA A 194 -5.57 5.35 4.23
CA ALA A 194 -7.01 5.20 4.11
C ALA A 194 -7.68 4.57 5.34
N GLY A 195 -6.92 4.11 6.35
CA GLY A 195 -7.48 3.47 7.56
C GLY A 195 -8.59 4.28 8.25
N PRO A 196 -8.40 5.58 8.53
CA PRO A 196 -9.44 6.43 9.10
C PRO A 196 -10.69 6.56 8.21
N GLN A 197 -10.51 6.57 6.88
CA GLN A 197 -11.62 6.63 5.93
C GLN A 197 -12.43 5.33 5.98
N LEU A 198 -11.77 4.17 5.94
CA LEU A 198 -12.43 2.87 6.02
C LEU A 198 -13.23 2.74 7.32
N VAL A 199 -12.63 3.09 8.46
CA VAL A 199 -13.31 3.12 9.76
C VAL A 199 -14.57 3.98 9.73
N GLN A 200 -14.47 5.20 9.18
CA GLN A 200 -15.60 6.12 9.12
C GLN A 200 -16.69 5.61 8.16
N GLN A 201 -16.32 5.05 7.01
CA GLN A 201 -17.27 4.50 6.04
C GLN A 201 -17.97 3.24 6.58
N SER A 202 -17.25 2.35 7.25
CA SER A 202 -17.83 1.17 7.93
C SER A 202 -18.81 1.59 9.02
N LYS A 203 -18.44 2.57 9.84
CA LYS A 203 -19.33 3.13 10.86
C LYS A 203 -20.61 3.68 10.23
N MET A 204 -20.48 4.55 9.22
CA MET A 204 -21.64 5.13 8.53
C MET A 204 -22.51 4.09 7.82
N ALA A 205 -21.93 3.02 7.29
CA ALA A 205 -22.68 1.96 6.62
C ALA A 205 -23.54 1.17 7.62
N LEU A 206 -22.98 0.87 8.80
CA LEU A 206 -23.66 0.11 9.85
C LEU A 206 -24.74 0.95 10.56
N GLU A 207 -24.47 2.22 10.86
CA GLU A 207 -25.42 3.13 11.51
C GLU A 207 -26.63 3.54 10.63
N ARG A 208 -26.67 3.08 9.37
CA ARG A 208 -27.87 3.19 8.52
C ARG A 208 -28.89 2.09 8.79
N LEU A 209 -28.50 1.02 9.46
CA LEU A 209 -29.41 -0.07 9.82
C LEU A 209 -30.32 0.38 10.97
N HIS A 210 -31.58 -0.06 10.94
CA HIS A 210 -32.62 0.41 11.86
C HIS A 210 -32.40 0.02 13.32
N ASP A 211 -31.55 -0.96 13.58
CA ASP A 211 -31.25 -1.53 14.88
C ASP A 211 -29.84 -1.20 15.40
N VAL A 212 -29.08 -0.35 14.70
CA VAL A 212 -27.75 0.12 15.11
C VAL A 212 -27.79 1.61 15.43
N ASP A 213 -27.68 1.96 16.70
CA ASP A 213 -27.56 3.35 17.20
C ASP A 213 -26.10 3.84 17.20
N GLU A 214 -25.13 2.96 17.49
CA GLU A 214 -23.70 3.28 17.50
C GLU A 214 -22.86 2.09 17.03
N ALA A 215 -22.05 2.30 15.99
CA ALA A 215 -21.04 1.32 15.57
C ALA A 215 -19.64 1.72 16.07
N ALA A 216 -19.06 0.87 16.93
CA ALA A 216 -17.71 0.99 17.44
C ALA A 216 -16.77 0.09 16.62
N ILE A 217 -15.99 0.73 15.75
CA ILE A 217 -15.02 0.04 14.87
C ILE A 217 -13.63 0.08 15.52
N THR A 218 -13.03 -1.08 15.72
CA THR A 218 -11.67 -1.23 16.26
C THR A 218 -10.76 -1.83 15.20
N ILE A 219 -9.61 -1.19 14.96
CA ILE A 219 -8.58 -1.76 14.10
C ILE A 219 -7.71 -2.71 14.92
N VAL A 220 -7.71 -3.98 14.56
CA VAL A 220 -6.84 -5.02 15.13
C VAL A 220 -5.72 -5.39 14.14
N MET A 221 -4.48 -5.40 14.63
CA MET A 221 -3.29 -5.76 13.84
C MET A 221 -2.84 -7.21 14.05
N SER A 222 -3.57 -7.97 14.88
CA SER A 222 -3.24 -9.35 15.23
C SER A 222 -4.52 -10.19 15.24
N PRO A 223 -4.60 -11.26 14.43
CA PRO A 223 -3.60 -11.70 13.45
C PRO A 223 -3.42 -10.71 12.30
N PRO A 224 -2.22 -10.62 11.68
CA PRO A 224 -2.04 -9.79 10.49
C PRO A 224 -2.89 -10.33 9.34
N TRP A 225 -3.30 -9.42 8.46
CA TRP A 225 -4.02 -9.79 7.25
C TRP A 225 -3.10 -10.54 6.27
N SER A 226 -3.67 -11.49 5.53
CA SER A 226 -3.01 -12.16 4.40
C SER A 226 -4.03 -12.38 3.28
N PRO A 227 -3.60 -12.43 1.99
CA PRO A 227 -4.48 -12.69 0.86
C PRO A 227 -5.29 -13.98 0.95
N GLU A 228 -4.88 -14.94 1.79
CA GLU A 228 -5.62 -16.18 2.04
C GLU A 228 -7.04 -15.94 2.59
N ARG A 229 -7.26 -14.80 3.26
CA ARG A 229 -8.56 -14.39 3.83
C ARG A 229 -9.55 -13.87 2.80
N MET A 230 -9.09 -13.56 1.59
CA MET A 230 -9.95 -13.06 0.52
C MET A 230 -10.85 -14.16 -0.01
N THR A 231 -12.02 -13.77 -0.50
CA THR A 231 -12.87 -14.65 -1.33
C THR A 231 -12.15 -15.01 -2.63
N ASP A 232 -12.51 -16.15 -3.23
CA ASP A 232 -11.91 -16.59 -4.49
C ASP A 232 -12.14 -15.57 -5.62
N ASP A 233 -13.35 -14.98 -5.68
CA ASP A 233 -13.69 -13.93 -6.64
C ASP A 233 -12.81 -12.67 -6.49
N ALA A 234 -12.45 -12.30 -5.25
CA ALA A 234 -11.57 -11.17 -4.99
C ALA A 234 -10.11 -11.49 -5.35
N LYS A 235 -9.65 -12.73 -5.13
CA LYS A 235 -8.31 -13.19 -5.54
C LYS A 235 -8.17 -13.17 -7.06
N ASP A 236 -9.18 -13.65 -7.77
CA ASP A 236 -9.24 -13.64 -9.23
C ASP A 236 -9.15 -12.21 -9.80
N GLN A 237 -9.88 -11.25 -9.20
CA GLN A 237 -9.82 -9.84 -9.60
C GLN A 237 -8.43 -9.21 -9.43
N LEU A 238 -7.67 -9.66 -8.43
CA LEU A 238 -6.29 -9.21 -8.21
C LEU A 238 -5.23 -10.06 -8.94
N GLY A 239 -5.63 -11.12 -9.64
CA GLY A 239 -4.71 -12.05 -10.31
C GLY A 239 -3.84 -12.86 -9.35
N ILE A 240 -4.34 -13.11 -8.13
CA ILE A 240 -3.66 -13.91 -7.10
C ILE A 240 -4.21 -15.33 -7.19
N PHE A 241 -3.35 -16.32 -7.42
CA PHE A 241 -3.70 -17.74 -7.56
C PHE A 241 -3.09 -18.59 -6.44
#